data_AF-A0A969M3V8-F1
#
_entry.id   AF-A0A969M3V8-F1
#
_cell.length_a   1.000
_cell.length_b   1.000
_cell.length_c   1.000
_cell.angle_alpha   90.00
_cell.angle_beta   90.00
_cell.angle_gamma   90.00
#
_symmetry.space_group_name_H-M   'P 1'
#
loop_
_entity.id
_entity.type
_entity.pdbx_description
1 polymer ?
#
loop_
_entity_poly.entity_id
_entity_poly.type
_entity_poly.pdbx_seq_one_letter_code
_entity_poly.pdbx_strand_id
1 'polypeptide(L)' 'GAVEPADAGAIAALAATGGVPDKAPFIGAVGDFYLTNPIARASAVMAECSSLASGRVRAAAE' A
#
# COMPACT_ATOMS: atom_id res chain seq x y z
N GLY A 1 -16.97 8.78 -31.04
CA GLY A 1 -16.76 10.04 -30.31
C GLY A 1 -15.30 10.42 -30.42
N ALA A 2 -15.00 11.69 -30.64
CA ALA A 2 -13.62 12.16 -30.68
C ALA A 2 -13.03 12.19 -29.26
N VAL A 3 -11.74 11.91 -29.13
CA VAL A 3 -10.99 12.04 -27.87
C VAL A 3 -10.31 13.40 -27.90
N GLU A 4 -10.66 14.26 -26.96
CA GLU A 4 -10.01 15.57 -26.81
C GLU A 4 -8.59 15.42 -26.24
N PRO A 5 -7.61 16.17 -26.76
CA PRO A 5 -6.25 16.15 -26.26
C PRO A 5 -6.17 16.72 -24.84
N ALA A 6 -5.40 16.05 -23.97
CA ALA A 6 -5.14 16.53 -22.62
C ALA A 6 -4.17 17.74 -22.62
N ASP A 7 -4.33 18.63 -21.65
CA ASP A 7 -3.42 19.75 -21.44
C ASP A 7 -2.06 19.28 -20.91
N ALA A 8 -1.00 19.49 -21.70
CA ALA A 8 0.37 19.20 -21.29
C ALA A 8 0.88 20.12 -20.16
N GLY A 9 0.31 21.32 -20.03
CA GLY A 9 0.65 22.29 -18.98
C GLY A 9 0.36 21.76 -17.56
N ALA A 10 -0.66 20.91 -17.41
CA ALA A 10 -0.98 20.25 -16.15
C ALA A 10 0.18 19.40 -15.60
N ILE A 11 0.96 18.75 -16.46
CA ILE A 11 2.13 17.95 -16.05
C ILE A 11 3.27 18.85 -15.57
N ALA A 12 3.51 19.97 -16.24
CA ALA A 12 4.51 20.95 -15.83
C ALA A 12 4.17 21.59 -14.48
N ALA A 13 2.89 21.90 -14.25
CA ALA A 13 2.40 22.42 -12.97
C ALA A 13 2.57 21.40 -11.83
N LEU A 14 2.27 20.12 -12.09
CA LEU A 14 2.51 19.03 -11.11
C LEU A 14 3.99 18.90 -10.77
N ALA A 15 4.87 18.91 -11.79
CA ALA A 15 6.32 18.81 -11.60
C ALA A 15 6.89 19.99 -10.77
N ALA A 16 6.29 21.17 -10.88
CA ALA A 16 6.68 22.36 -10.13
C ALA A 16 6.24 22.33 -8.65
N THR A 17 5.33 21.44 -8.25
CA THR A 17 4.76 21.44 -6.89
C THR A 17 5.81 21.10 -5.83
N GLY A 18 6.84 20.32 -6.18
CA GLY A 18 8.02 20.08 -5.34
C GLY A 18 7.75 19.59 -3.91
N GLY A 19 8.81 19.40 -3.14
CA GLY A 19 8.73 18.99 -1.73
C GLY A 19 9.95 18.17 -1.32
N VAL A 20 10.43 18.37 -0.10
CA VAL A 20 11.50 17.53 0.47
C VAL A 20 10.84 16.32 1.11
N PRO A 21 11.06 15.09 0.61
CA PRO A 21 10.55 13.91 1.27
C PRO A 21 11.20 13.76 2.65
N ASP A 22 10.45 13.21 3.60
CA ASP A 22 11.00 12.91 4.92
C ASP A 22 12.14 11.88 4.83
N LYS A 23 12.99 11.81 5.86
CA LYS A 23 14.13 10.88 5.93
C LYS A 23 13.73 9.46 6.28
N ALA A 24 12.46 9.20 6.60
CA ALA A 24 11.97 7.86 6.88
C ALA A 24 12.18 6.91 5.68
N PRO A 25 12.51 5.63 5.93
CA PRO A 25 12.54 4.63 4.86
C PRO A 25 11.14 4.40 4.31
N PHE A 26 11.06 3.98 3.05
CA PHE A 26 9.82 3.43 2.50
C PHE A 26 9.45 2.15 3.25
N ILE A 27 8.21 2.07 3.71
CA ILE A 27 7.65 0.89 4.37
C ILE A 27 6.50 0.31 3.54
N GLY A 28 6.13 -0.94 3.82
CA GLY A 28 4.92 -1.52 3.27
C GLY A 28 3.69 -0.71 3.70
N ALA A 29 2.87 -0.29 2.74
CA ALA A 29 1.64 0.44 3.01
C ALA A 29 0.57 -0.41 3.73
N VAL A 30 0.70 -1.74 3.65
CA VAL A 30 -0.20 -2.71 4.28
C VAL A 30 0.59 -3.51 5.31
N GLY A 31 0.24 -3.34 6.59
CA GLY A 31 0.89 -4.06 7.70
C GLY A 31 0.45 -5.53 7.84
N ASP A 32 -0.77 -5.86 7.40
CA ASP A 32 -1.28 -7.22 7.39
C ASP A 32 -2.13 -7.45 6.14
N PHE A 33 -1.64 -8.33 5.26
CA PHE A 33 -2.32 -8.70 4.02
C PHE A 33 -3.68 -9.35 4.27
N TYR A 34 -3.83 -10.11 5.35
CA TYR A 34 -5.05 -10.83 5.68
C TYR A 34 -6.11 -9.91 6.32
N LEU A 35 -5.75 -8.68 6.72
CA LEU A 35 -6.64 -7.73 7.37
C LEU A 35 -6.74 -6.37 6.64
N THR A 36 -6.66 -6.40 5.31
CA THR A 36 -6.58 -5.21 4.43
C THR A 36 -7.85 -4.35 4.39
N ASN A 37 -9.02 -4.97 4.51
CA ASN A 37 -10.31 -4.31 4.27
C ASN A 37 -11.39 -4.83 5.26
N PRO A 38 -12.57 -4.17 5.36
CA PRO A 38 -13.59 -4.54 6.33
C PRO A 38 -14.12 -5.98 6.19
N ILE A 39 -14.24 -6.49 4.97
CA ILE A 39 -14.71 -7.86 4.72
C ILE A 39 -13.67 -8.87 5.26
N ALA A 40 -12.40 -8.62 4.96
CA ALA A 40 -11.30 -9.48 5.45
C ALA A 40 -11.18 -9.43 6.98
N ARG A 41 -11.35 -8.25 7.60
CA ARG A 41 -11.32 -8.10 9.07
C ARG A 41 -12.47 -8.79 9.80
N ALA A 42 -13.62 -8.93 9.14
CA ALA A 42 -14.76 -9.66 9.71
C ALA A 42 -14.64 -11.18 9.55
N SER A 43 -13.70 -11.67 8.72
CA SER A 43 -13.54 -13.10 8.44
C SER A 43 -12.70 -13.80 9.51
N ALA A 44 -13.28 -14.81 10.18
CA ALA A 44 -12.56 -15.67 11.12
C ALA A 44 -11.39 -16.40 10.46
N VAL A 45 -11.56 -16.87 9.22
CA VAL A 45 -10.51 -17.57 8.46
C VAL A 45 -9.31 -16.66 8.21
N MET A 46 -9.56 -15.39 7.92
CA MET A 46 -8.49 -14.41 7.72
C MET A 46 -7.77 -14.08 9.02
N ALA A 47 -8.47 -14.04 10.16
CA ALA A 47 -7.84 -13.89 11.47
C ALA A 47 -6.92 -15.08 11.81
N GLU A 48 -7.32 -16.31 11.49
CA GLU A 48 -6.46 -17.49 11.64
C GLU A 48 -5.23 -17.41 10.74
N CYS A 49 -5.41 -17.02 9.47
CA CYS A 49 -4.31 -16.85 8.52
C CYS A 49 -3.32 -15.76 8.96
N SER A 50 -3.82 -14.62 9.44
CA SER A 50 -3.01 -13.54 10.04
C SER A 50 -2.19 -14.07 11.23
N SER A 51 -2.83 -14.83 12.12
CA SER A 51 -2.17 -15.44 13.28
C SER A 51 -1.03 -16.37 12.84
N LEU A 52 -1.27 -17.24 11.86
CA LEU A 52 -0.25 -18.12 11.29
C LEU A 52 0.89 -17.34 10.61
N ALA A 53 0.56 -16.29 9.87
CA ALA A 53 1.54 -15.47 9.16
C ALA A 53 2.43 -14.67 10.12
N SER A 54 1.85 -14.12 11.20
CA SER A 54 2.59 -13.41 12.26
C SER A 54 3.56 -14.35 13.00
N GLY A 55 3.22 -15.63 13.14
CA GLY A 55 4.09 -16.67 13.72
C GLY A 55 5.28 -17.06 12.84
N ARG A 56 5.20 -16.89 11.51
CA ARG A 56 6.29 -17.25 10.57
C ARG A 56 7.50 -16.33 10.64
N VAL A 57 7.38 -15.12 11.21
CA VAL A 57 8.52 -14.22 11.40
C VAL A 57 9.57 -14.83 12.35
N ARG A 58 9.19 -15.81 13.19
CA ARG A 58 10.12 -16.54 14.07
C ARG A 58 10.79 -17.77 13.45
N ALA A 59 10.37 -18.22 12.26
CA ALA A 59 10.89 -19.43 11.61
C ALA A 59 11.91 -19.14 10.48
N ALA A 60 12.24 -17.87 10.24
CA ALA A 60 13.26 -17.46 9.25
C ALA A 60 14.68 -17.34 9.85
N ALA A 61 14.93 -18.04 10.96
CA ALA A 61 16.25 -18.26 11.56
C ALA A 61 16.45 -19.75 11.79
N GLU A 62 16.43 -20.52 10.70
CA GLU A 62 17.13 -21.80 10.58
C GLU A 62 18.04 -21.76 9.35
#